data_AF-A0A1A8BTT5-F1
#
_entry.id   AF-A0A1A8BTT5-F1
#
_cell.length_a   1.000
_cell.length_b   1.000
_cell.length_c   1.000
_cell.angle_alpha   90.00
_cell.angle_beta   90.00
_cell.angle_gamma   90.00
#
_symmetry.space_group_name_H-M   'P 1'
#
loop_
_entity.id
_entity.type
_entity.pdbx_description
1 polymer ?
#
loop_
_entity_poly.entity_id
_entity_poly.type
_entity_poly.pdbx_seq_one_letter_code
_entity_poly.pdbx_strand_id
1 'polypeptide(L)'
;MFGKMRRGREFNGPTPHSTAVIAKMPLSRPPNYQFLQERRREAVRGQLLDYKKDIGNCDVKTSLFESSKHHYVRKAVERRVGADRQQHQAQINQRRCRFKQTLETEKEQLLQEMKDKMKEMKMERLSGMQERLQFLQERSERERLQQVTEKLEQLFREQDHETRSALSRRHEQQVCQERAVQMRTQQEEERRQREEDRWIEELLEYDQHTRDK
;
A
#
# COMPACT_ATOMS: atom_id res chain seq x y z
N MET A 1 13.78 2.94 126.19
CA MET A 1 15.05 2.22 125.98
C MET A 1 16.19 3.22 125.92
N PHE A 2 16.86 3.40 127.06
CA PHE A 2 18.02 4.23 127.38
C PHE A 2 18.54 5.19 126.29
N GLY A 3 18.14 6.47 126.38
CA GLY A 3 18.82 7.55 125.67
C GLY A 3 20.28 7.59 126.12
N LYS A 4 21.20 7.26 125.21
CA LYS A 4 22.65 7.39 125.42
C LYS A 4 22.95 8.79 125.96
N MET A 5 23.34 8.87 127.23
CA MET A 5 23.93 10.09 127.78
C MET A 5 25.07 10.53 126.86
N ARG A 6 24.98 11.75 126.32
CA ARG A 6 26.07 12.38 125.59
C ARG A 6 27.22 12.54 126.58
N ARG A 7 28.21 11.65 126.50
CA ARG A 7 29.48 11.81 127.21
C ARG A 7 30.06 13.17 126.78
N GLY A 8 30.38 14.02 127.75
CA GLY A 8 30.99 15.33 127.49
C GLY A 8 32.23 15.15 126.61
N ARG A 9 32.41 16.06 125.63
CA ARG A 9 33.58 16.07 124.73
C ARG A 9 34.81 16.70 125.39
N GLU A 10 34.64 17.16 126.62
CA GLU A 10 35.60 17.88 127.44
C GLU A 10 36.20 16.90 128.44
N PHE A 11 37.53 16.84 128.50
CA PHE A 11 38.30 16.10 129.48
C PHE A 11 39.01 17.08 130.39
N ASN A 12 38.69 17.06 131.68
CA ASN A 12 39.27 17.96 132.67
C ASN A 12 40.60 17.38 133.19
N GLY A 13 41.67 18.16 133.11
CA GLY A 13 43.00 17.80 133.59
C GLY A 13 43.16 18.00 135.12
N PRO A 14 44.30 17.56 135.69
CA PRO A 14 44.57 17.66 137.13
C PRO A 14 44.83 19.10 137.61
N THR A 15 45.01 20.06 136.71
CA THR A 15 45.12 21.49 137.02
C THR A 15 43.78 22.21 136.82
N PRO A 16 43.36 23.11 137.74
CA PRO A 16 42.14 23.88 137.58
C PRO A 16 42.16 24.65 136.25
N HIS A 17 41.03 24.62 135.51
CA HIS A 17 40.84 25.23 134.18
C HIS A 17 41.57 24.57 133.00
N SER A 18 42.25 23.44 133.18
CA SER A 18 42.77 22.66 132.04
C SER A 18 41.66 21.77 131.47
N THR A 19 41.15 22.10 130.28
CA THR A 19 40.15 21.28 129.57
C THR A 19 40.61 20.98 128.15
N ALA A 20 40.56 19.71 127.76
CA ALA A 20 40.87 19.26 126.40
C ALA A 20 39.59 18.81 125.69
N VAL A 21 39.39 19.22 124.43
CA VAL A 21 38.21 18.87 123.63
C VAL A 21 38.59 17.88 122.52
N ILE A 22 37.88 16.76 122.42
CA ILE A 22 38.11 15.77 121.35
C ILE A 22 37.70 16.37 119.99
N ALA A 23 38.66 16.51 119.08
CA ALA A 23 38.43 17.02 117.72
C ALA A 23 37.47 16.12 116.92
N LYS A 24 36.61 16.73 116.09
CA LYS A 24 35.76 15.99 115.14
C LYS A 24 36.63 15.51 113.97
N MET A 25 36.53 14.24 113.59
CA MET A 25 37.12 13.79 112.31
C MET A 25 36.46 14.54 111.14
N PRO A 26 37.22 14.96 110.11
CA PRO A 26 36.65 15.63 108.96
C PRO A 26 35.67 14.68 108.25
N LEU A 27 34.51 15.21 107.83
CA LEU A 27 33.55 14.46 107.03
C LEU A 27 34.19 14.09 105.69
N SER A 28 34.13 12.80 105.31
CA SER A 28 34.70 12.28 104.05
C SER A 28 34.10 12.94 102.80
N ARG A 29 32.88 13.47 102.90
CA ARG A 29 32.20 14.18 101.81
C ARG A 29 31.87 15.60 102.23
N PRO A 30 32.10 16.60 101.36
CA PRO A 30 31.69 17.96 101.63
C PRO A 30 30.16 18.04 101.76
N PRO A 31 29.62 18.97 102.57
CA PRO A 31 28.17 19.13 102.75
C PRO A 31 27.38 19.27 101.43
N ASN A 32 28.01 19.81 100.38
CA ASN A 32 27.39 20.06 99.06
C ASN A 32 27.67 18.97 98.02
N TYR A 33 28.11 17.77 98.42
CA TYR A 33 28.50 16.69 97.49
C TYR A 33 27.38 16.31 96.52
N GLN A 34 26.13 16.18 97.01
CA GLN A 34 24.98 15.84 96.17
C GLN A 34 24.70 16.91 95.11
N PHE A 35 24.75 18.18 95.50
CA PHE A 35 24.58 19.30 94.57
C PHE A 35 25.65 19.33 93.48
N LEU A 36 26.92 19.09 93.84
CA LEU A 36 28.01 18.99 92.85
C LEU A 36 27.83 17.79 91.91
N GLN A 37 27.29 16.68 92.41
CA GLN A 37 27.01 15.50 91.60
C GLN A 37 25.85 15.74 90.62
N GLU A 38 24.77 16.38 91.06
CA GLU A 38 23.66 16.76 90.19
C GLU A 38 24.09 17.78 89.14
N ARG A 39 24.88 18.79 89.50
CA ARG A 39 25.43 19.75 88.54
C ARG A 39 26.29 19.07 87.45
N ARG A 40 27.06 18.04 87.81
CA ARG A 40 27.82 17.23 86.84
C ARG A 40 26.88 16.43 85.94
N ARG A 41 25.82 15.82 86.48
CA ARG A 41 24.82 15.08 85.70
C ARG A 41 24.07 15.98 84.73
N GLU A 42 23.67 17.17 85.18
CA GLU A 42 23.03 18.19 84.36
C GLU A 42 23.95 18.70 83.24
N ALA A 43 25.24 18.93 83.53
CA ALA A 43 26.21 19.33 82.51
C ALA A 43 26.36 18.25 81.41
N VAL A 44 26.45 16.97 81.79
CA VAL A 44 26.51 15.86 80.82
C VAL A 44 25.21 15.76 80.02
N ARG A 45 24.04 15.91 80.66
CA ARG A 45 22.75 15.93 79.95
C ARG A 45 22.67 17.08 78.96
N GLY A 46 23.13 18.27 79.34
CA GLY A 46 23.21 19.42 78.44
C GLY A 46 24.05 19.13 77.20
N GLN A 47 25.26 18.58 77.39
CA GLN A 47 26.15 18.19 76.29
C GLN A 47 25.51 17.16 75.35
N LEU A 48 24.82 16.15 75.89
CA LEU A 48 24.14 15.14 75.07
C LEU A 48 22.96 15.74 74.28
N LEU A 49 22.22 16.68 74.88
CA LEU A 49 21.14 17.37 74.19
C LEU A 49 21.67 18.24 73.05
N ASP A 50 22.78 18.94 73.27
CA ASP A 50 23.39 19.77 72.23
C ASP A 50 23.98 18.91 71.11
N TYR A 51 24.67 17.82 71.45
CA TYR A 51 25.12 16.84 70.46
C TYR A 51 23.96 16.26 69.63
N LYS A 52 22.83 15.94 70.25
CA LYS A 52 21.62 15.47 69.55
C LYS A 52 21.06 16.53 68.60
N LYS A 53 21.04 17.81 69.01
CA LYS A 53 20.62 18.91 68.14
C LYS A 53 21.57 19.06 66.95
N ASP A 54 22.87 18.92 67.18
CA ASP A 54 23.88 19.03 66.13
C ASP A 54 23.72 17.92 65.09
N ILE A 55 23.50 16.67 65.51
CA ILE A 55 23.18 15.56 64.60
C ILE A 55 21.91 15.87 63.81
N GLY A 56 20.81 16.25 64.49
CA GLY A 56 19.55 16.56 63.81
C GLY A 56 19.70 17.68 62.77
N ASN A 57 20.51 18.69 63.08
CA ASN A 57 20.83 19.78 62.14
C ASN A 57 21.65 19.28 60.94
N CYS A 58 22.59 18.37 61.15
CA CYS A 58 23.37 17.72 60.08
C CYS A 58 22.48 16.86 59.17
N ASP A 59 21.52 16.13 59.72
CA ASP A 59 20.59 15.29 58.96
C ASP A 59 19.69 16.14 58.05
N VAL A 60 19.14 17.24 58.58
CA VAL A 60 18.33 18.17 57.79
C VAL A 60 19.15 18.75 56.64
N LYS A 61 20.38 19.22 56.91
CA LYS A 61 21.27 19.76 55.86
C LYS A 61 21.59 18.72 54.79
N THR A 62 21.86 17.48 55.21
CA THR A 62 22.14 16.37 54.29
C THR A 62 20.93 16.06 53.41
N SER A 63 19.73 15.99 53.99
CA SER A 63 18.50 15.72 53.24
C SER A 63 18.18 16.81 52.19
N LEU A 64 18.41 18.08 52.54
CA LEU A 64 18.24 19.21 51.62
C LEU A 64 19.26 19.17 50.48
N PHE A 65 20.50 18.80 50.77
CA PHE A 65 21.54 18.66 49.77
C PHE A 65 21.22 17.53 48.78
N GLU A 66 20.81 16.36 49.28
CA GLU A 66 20.41 15.24 48.42
C GLU A 66 19.16 15.56 47.59
N SER A 67 18.16 16.22 48.19
CA SER A 67 16.97 16.69 47.45
C SER A 67 17.35 17.64 46.32
N SER A 68 18.29 18.56 46.58
CA SER A 68 18.78 19.50 45.58
C SER A 68 19.54 18.77 44.46
N LYS A 69 20.46 17.85 44.80
CA LYS A 69 21.16 17.02 43.81
C LYS A 69 20.19 16.25 42.92
N HIS A 70 19.21 15.57 43.52
CA HIS A 70 18.20 14.84 42.76
C HIS A 70 17.41 15.75 41.83
N HIS A 71 17.05 16.95 42.28
CA HIS A 71 16.40 17.94 41.43
C HIS A 71 17.28 18.33 40.23
N TYR A 72 18.56 18.63 40.45
CA TYR A 72 19.50 18.98 39.37
C TYR A 72 19.66 17.85 38.36
N VAL A 73 19.85 16.61 38.83
CA VAL A 73 19.99 15.44 37.96
C VAL A 73 18.71 15.23 37.16
N ARG A 74 17.54 15.29 37.80
CA ARG A 74 16.25 15.17 37.11
C ARG A 74 16.10 16.24 36.03
N LYS A 75 16.42 17.50 36.32
CA LYS A 75 16.35 18.59 35.34
C LYS A 75 17.37 18.44 34.21
N ALA A 76 18.54 17.86 34.47
CA ALA A 76 19.51 17.53 33.43
C ALA A 76 18.98 16.43 32.49
N VAL A 77 18.38 15.37 33.06
CA VAL A 77 17.76 14.28 32.30
C VAL A 77 16.58 14.79 31.47
N GLU A 78 15.67 15.58 32.06
CA GLU A 78 14.52 16.18 31.36
C GLU A 78 14.97 17.01 30.15
N ARG A 79 16.03 17.83 30.31
CA ARG A 79 16.59 18.61 29.20
C ARG A 79 17.20 17.73 28.11
N ARG A 80 17.95 16.70 28.48
CA ARG A 80 18.57 15.79 27.50
C ARG A 80 17.51 15.02 26.71
N VAL A 81 16.53 14.44 27.40
CA VAL A 81 15.40 13.75 26.76
C VAL A 81 14.61 14.71 25.86
N GLY A 82 14.40 15.95 26.31
CA GLY A 82 13.77 16.99 25.50
C GLY A 82 14.54 17.29 24.21
N ALA A 83 15.86 17.44 24.29
CA ALA A 83 16.74 17.68 23.14
C ALA A 83 16.73 16.49 22.16
N ASP A 84 16.89 15.27 22.66
CA ASP A 84 16.87 14.05 21.84
C ASP A 84 15.52 13.90 21.12
N ARG A 85 14.41 14.16 21.82
CA ARG A 85 13.07 14.17 21.23
C ARG A 85 12.92 15.19 20.12
N GLN A 86 13.43 16.41 20.31
CA GLN A 86 13.39 17.47 19.29
C GLN A 86 14.22 17.08 18.06
N GLN A 87 15.41 16.51 18.27
CA GLN A 87 16.26 16.03 17.18
C GLN A 87 15.56 14.92 16.39
N HIS A 88 14.98 13.93 17.06
CA HIS A 88 14.20 12.87 16.41
C HIS A 88 13.01 13.43 15.62
N GLN A 89 12.29 14.39 16.19
CA GLN A 89 11.17 15.03 15.51
C GLN A 89 11.63 15.79 14.25
N ALA A 90 12.75 16.50 14.33
CA ALA A 90 13.34 17.19 13.19
C ALA A 90 13.75 16.20 12.08
N GLN A 91 14.36 15.07 12.43
CA GLN A 91 14.70 14.01 11.47
C GLN A 91 13.47 13.40 10.81
N ILE A 92 12.41 13.12 11.58
CA ILE A 92 11.14 12.61 11.03
C ILE A 92 10.53 13.64 10.08
N ASN A 93 10.51 14.92 10.45
CA ASN A 93 9.99 15.98 9.60
C ASN A 93 10.80 16.12 8.31
N GLN A 94 12.12 16.05 8.38
CA GLN A 94 12.98 16.07 7.19
C GLN A 94 12.69 14.89 6.26
N ARG A 95 12.53 13.68 6.81
CA ARG A 95 12.15 12.49 6.03
C ARG A 95 10.78 12.66 5.37
N ARG A 96 9.80 13.22 6.09
CA ARG A 96 8.47 13.53 5.55
C ARG A 96 8.54 14.55 4.42
N CYS A 97 9.34 15.60 4.55
CA CYS A 97 9.51 16.59 3.49
C CYS A 97 10.13 15.97 2.23
N ARG A 98 11.20 15.17 2.38
CA ARG A 98 11.80 14.44 1.26
C ARG A 98 10.79 13.50 0.58
N PHE A 99 10.04 12.74 1.38
CA PHE A 99 9.03 11.83 0.87
C PHE A 99 7.92 12.57 0.10
N LYS A 100 7.45 13.72 0.61
CA LYS A 100 6.48 14.56 -0.10
C LYS A 100 7.03 15.06 -1.44
N GLN A 101 8.29 15.50 -1.48
CA GLN A 101 8.92 15.94 -2.73
C GLN A 101 8.96 14.80 -3.75
N THR A 102 9.40 13.60 -3.34
CA THR A 102 9.42 12.42 -4.21
C THR A 102 8.02 12.08 -4.72
N LEU A 103 7.01 12.09 -3.85
CA LEU A 103 5.62 11.82 -4.26
C LEU A 103 5.07 12.83 -5.27
N GLU A 104 5.33 14.13 -5.08
CA GLU A 104 4.89 15.12 -6.07
C GLU A 104 5.62 14.93 -7.40
N THR A 105 6.92 14.63 -7.40
CA THR A 105 7.65 14.34 -8.64
C THR A 105 7.13 13.09 -9.35
N GLU A 106 6.83 12.02 -8.62
CA GLU A 106 6.24 10.79 -9.20
C GLU A 106 4.86 11.06 -9.78
N LYS A 107 4.03 11.83 -9.08
CA LYS A 107 2.70 12.22 -9.56
C LYS A 107 2.79 13.05 -10.83
N GLU A 108 3.71 14.01 -10.91
CA GLU A 108 3.94 14.81 -12.11
C GLU A 108 4.40 13.95 -13.29
N GLN A 109 5.33 13.02 -13.04
CA GLN A 109 5.78 12.05 -14.05
C GLN A 109 4.65 11.18 -14.57
N LEU A 110 3.84 10.59 -13.67
CA LEU A 110 2.70 9.76 -14.06
C LEU A 110 1.65 10.55 -14.85
N LEU A 111 1.38 11.80 -14.46
CA LEU A 111 0.47 12.67 -15.23
C LEU A 111 1.03 12.97 -16.62
N GLN A 112 2.35 13.16 -16.75
CA GLN A 112 2.99 13.38 -18.03
C GLN A 112 2.93 12.12 -18.91
N GLU A 113 3.26 10.96 -18.37
CA GLU A 113 3.16 9.67 -19.06
C GLU A 113 1.73 9.40 -19.54
N MET A 114 0.71 9.68 -18.72
CA MET A 114 -0.69 9.54 -19.15
C MET A 114 -1.06 10.50 -20.29
N LYS A 115 -0.57 11.74 -20.24
CA LYS A 115 -0.79 12.72 -21.32
C LYS A 115 -0.12 12.25 -22.61
N ASP A 116 1.09 11.73 -22.53
CA ASP A 116 1.84 11.31 -23.71
C ASP A 116 1.25 10.04 -24.32
N LYS A 117 0.88 9.04 -23.52
CA LYS A 117 0.10 7.87 -23.99
C LYS A 117 -1.22 8.27 -24.66
N MET A 118 -1.91 9.27 -24.13
CA MET A 118 -3.14 9.77 -24.74
C MET A 118 -2.88 10.46 -26.09
N LYS A 119 -1.77 11.19 -26.23
CA LYS A 119 -1.38 11.79 -27.51
C LYS A 119 -1.00 10.70 -28.52
N GLU A 120 -0.19 9.73 -28.12
CA GLU A 120 0.20 8.58 -28.95
C GLU A 120 -1.03 7.84 -29.47
N MET A 121 -1.97 7.47 -28.59
CA MET A 121 -3.23 6.80 -28.99
C MET A 121 -4.03 7.65 -29.98
N LYS A 122 -4.07 8.97 -29.84
CA LYS A 122 -4.75 9.85 -30.81
C LYS A 122 -4.03 9.86 -32.16
N MET A 123 -2.69 9.94 -32.16
CA MET A 123 -1.90 9.93 -33.40
C MET A 123 -1.99 8.57 -34.12
N GLU A 124 -1.95 7.47 -33.39
CA GLU A 124 -2.16 6.11 -33.93
C GLU A 124 -3.55 5.94 -34.54
N ARG A 125 -4.60 6.46 -33.87
CA ARG A 125 -5.96 6.43 -34.44
C ARG A 125 -6.06 7.25 -35.72
N LEU A 126 -5.45 8.44 -35.75
CA LEU A 126 -5.47 9.32 -36.91
C LEU A 126 -4.70 8.73 -38.09
N SER A 127 -3.50 8.20 -37.85
CA SER A 127 -2.71 7.51 -38.88
C SER A 127 -3.42 6.26 -39.39
N GLY A 128 -3.97 5.42 -38.50
CA GLY A 128 -4.77 4.26 -38.90
C GLY A 128 -6.03 4.63 -39.70
N MET A 129 -6.66 5.79 -39.42
CA MET A 129 -7.75 6.30 -40.26
C MET A 129 -7.26 6.76 -41.64
N GLN A 130 -6.13 7.44 -41.71
CA GLN A 130 -5.54 7.88 -42.98
C GLN A 130 -5.16 6.70 -43.87
N GLU A 131 -4.51 5.68 -43.30
CA GLU A 131 -4.15 4.44 -44.02
C GLU A 131 -5.39 3.73 -44.56
N ARG A 132 -6.47 3.64 -43.76
CA ARG A 132 -7.75 3.07 -44.21
C ARG A 132 -8.37 3.87 -45.35
N LEU A 133 -8.33 5.21 -45.26
CA LEU A 133 -8.85 6.06 -46.33
C LEU A 133 -8.04 5.89 -47.62
N GLN A 134 -6.71 5.85 -47.54
CA GLN A 134 -5.84 5.58 -48.70
C GLN A 134 -6.14 4.20 -49.30
N PHE A 135 -6.26 3.17 -48.47
CA PHE A 135 -6.62 1.83 -48.93
C PHE A 135 -7.99 1.81 -49.65
N LEU A 136 -9.00 2.49 -49.11
CA LEU A 136 -10.32 2.58 -49.74
C LEU A 136 -10.27 3.36 -51.05
N GLN A 137 -9.49 4.45 -51.12
CA GLN A 137 -9.27 5.21 -52.35
C GLN A 137 -8.60 4.36 -53.41
N GLU A 138 -7.48 3.70 -53.10
CA GLU A 138 -6.80 2.79 -54.01
C GLU A 138 -7.72 1.68 -54.51
N ARG A 139 -8.52 1.09 -53.61
CA ARG A 139 -9.49 0.06 -53.98
C ARG A 139 -10.53 0.61 -54.96
N SER A 140 -11.10 1.78 -54.66
CA SER A 140 -12.10 2.41 -55.54
C SER A 140 -11.51 2.78 -56.91
N GLU A 141 -10.25 3.24 -56.95
CA GLU A 141 -9.55 3.52 -58.20
C GLU A 141 -9.25 2.26 -59.00
N ARG A 142 -8.85 1.16 -58.33
CA ARG A 142 -8.66 -0.14 -58.98
C ARG A 142 -9.96 -0.67 -59.58
N GLU A 143 -11.07 -0.60 -58.84
CA GLU A 143 -12.39 -1.00 -59.33
C GLU A 143 -12.82 -0.13 -60.52
N ARG A 144 -12.58 1.19 -60.47
CA ARG A 144 -12.84 2.09 -61.59
C ARG A 144 -12.01 1.73 -62.82
N LEU A 145 -10.71 1.48 -62.64
CA LEU A 145 -9.81 1.11 -63.74
C LEU A 145 -10.23 -0.22 -64.37
N GLN A 146 -10.62 -1.22 -63.56
CA GLN A 146 -11.16 -2.49 -64.05
C GLN A 146 -12.41 -2.29 -64.90
N GLN A 147 -13.37 -1.49 -64.43
CA GLN A 147 -14.57 -1.17 -65.21
C GLN A 147 -14.23 -0.47 -66.53
N VAL A 148 -13.29 0.48 -66.51
CA VAL A 148 -12.84 1.17 -67.72
C VAL A 148 -12.19 0.18 -68.69
N THR A 149 -11.33 -0.73 -68.21
CA THR A 149 -10.69 -1.75 -69.07
C THR A 149 -11.72 -2.69 -69.67
N GLU A 150 -12.68 -3.19 -68.89
CA GLU A 150 -13.76 -4.05 -69.39
C GLU A 150 -14.61 -3.35 -70.45
N LYS A 151 -14.92 -2.06 -70.24
CA LYS A 151 -15.70 -1.26 -71.20
C LYS A 151 -14.91 -0.99 -72.48
N LEU A 152 -13.62 -0.72 -72.39
CA LEU A 152 -12.76 -0.57 -73.56
C LEU A 152 -12.65 -1.89 -74.34
N GLU A 153 -12.54 -3.03 -73.65
CA GLU A 153 -12.57 -4.35 -74.30
C GLU A 153 -13.90 -4.63 -75.00
N GLN A 154 -15.03 -4.28 -74.37
CA GLN A 154 -16.36 -4.39 -74.99
C GLN A 154 -16.41 -3.57 -76.29
N LEU A 155 -16.02 -2.30 -76.23
CA LEU A 155 -15.98 -1.42 -77.40
C LEU A 155 -15.04 -1.97 -78.49
N PHE A 156 -13.89 -2.52 -78.11
CA PHE A 156 -12.95 -3.13 -79.04
C PHE A 156 -13.58 -4.32 -79.76
N ARG A 157 -14.24 -5.23 -79.04
CA ARG A 157 -14.94 -6.38 -79.64
C ARG A 157 -16.09 -5.98 -80.57
N GLU A 158 -16.76 -4.87 -80.29
CA GLU A 158 -17.87 -4.35 -81.09
C GLU A 158 -17.41 -3.60 -82.35
N GLN A 159 -16.27 -2.89 -82.27
CA GLN A 159 -15.72 -2.14 -83.40
C GLN A 159 -14.84 -3.00 -84.31
N ASP A 160 -14.18 -4.02 -83.78
CA ASP A 160 -13.31 -4.87 -84.56
C ASP A 160 -14.09 -5.79 -85.52
N HIS A 161 -13.87 -5.58 -86.82
CA HIS A 161 -14.53 -6.31 -87.87
C HIS A 161 -14.12 -7.78 -87.89
N GLU A 162 -12.86 -8.10 -87.54
CA GLU A 162 -12.36 -9.47 -87.53
C GLU A 162 -13.06 -10.31 -86.45
N THR A 163 -13.14 -9.77 -85.23
CA THR A 163 -13.83 -10.41 -84.11
C THR A 163 -15.32 -10.62 -84.41
N ARG A 164 -16.02 -9.62 -84.96
CA ARG A 164 -17.44 -9.75 -85.36
C ARG A 164 -17.65 -10.83 -86.41
N SER A 165 -16.78 -10.87 -87.42
CA SER A 165 -16.85 -11.87 -88.49
C SER A 165 -16.58 -13.28 -87.96
N ALA A 166 -15.72 -13.44 -86.96
CA ALA A 166 -15.47 -14.73 -86.30
C ALA A 166 -16.65 -15.17 -85.44
N LEU A 167 -17.27 -14.26 -84.68
CA LEU A 167 -18.45 -14.55 -83.85
C LEU A 167 -19.67 -14.93 -84.68
N SER A 168 -19.94 -14.23 -85.80
CA SER A 168 -21.04 -14.58 -86.72
C SER A 168 -20.87 -16.00 -87.27
N ARG A 169 -19.66 -16.32 -87.75
CA ARG A 169 -19.33 -17.67 -88.26
C ARG A 169 -19.55 -18.75 -87.20
N ARG A 170 -19.15 -18.50 -85.95
CA ARG A 170 -19.37 -19.45 -84.85
C ARG A 170 -20.85 -19.63 -84.53
N HIS A 171 -21.63 -18.55 -84.55
CA HIS A 171 -23.08 -18.60 -84.33
C HIS A 171 -23.78 -19.37 -85.45
N GLU A 172 -23.45 -19.10 -86.71
CA GLU A 172 -23.98 -19.84 -87.87
C GLU A 172 -23.68 -21.34 -87.76
N GLN A 173 -22.45 -21.71 -87.34
CA GLN A 173 -22.10 -23.11 -87.10
C GLN A 173 -22.95 -23.74 -86.00
N GLN A 174 -23.21 -23.03 -84.90
CA GLN A 174 -24.09 -23.51 -83.82
C GLN A 174 -25.52 -23.70 -84.30
N VAL A 175 -26.09 -22.72 -85.01
CA VAL A 175 -27.43 -22.81 -85.58
C VAL A 175 -27.55 -23.98 -86.56
N CYS A 176 -26.54 -24.22 -87.39
CA CYS A 176 -26.51 -25.37 -88.29
C CYS A 176 -26.47 -26.70 -87.53
N GLN A 177 -25.72 -26.80 -86.44
CA GLN A 177 -25.69 -27.99 -85.58
C GLN A 177 -27.04 -28.22 -84.90
N GLU A 178 -27.66 -27.18 -84.34
CA GLU A 178 -28.98 -27.24 -83.71
C GLU A 178 -30.05 -27.67 -84.71
N ARG A 179 -30.06 -27.10 -85.91
CA ARG A 179 -30.97 -27.51 -86.99
C ARG A 179 -30.77 -28.96 -87.41
N ALA A 180 -29.52 -29.42 -87.50
CA ALA A 180 -29.24 -30.81 -87.83
C ALA A 180 -29.79 -31.77 -86.77
N VAL A 181 -29.73 -31.40 -85.49
CA VAL A 181 -30.35 -32.16 -84.40
C VAL A 181 -31.88 -32.13 -84.52
N GLN A 182 -32.49 -30.96 -84.75
CA GLN A 182 -33.93 -30.83 -84.94
C GLN A 182 -34.47 -31.68 -86.10
N MET A 183 -33.75 -31.70 -87.23
CA MET A 183 -34.13 -32.53 -88.38
C MET A 183 -34.05 -34.02 -88.06
N ARG A 184 -33.02 -34.45 -87.31
CA ARG A 184 -32.91 -35.85 -86.87
C ARG A 184 -34.05 -36.25 -85.94
N THR A 185 -34.40 -35.39 -84.98
CA THR A 185 -35.52 -35.67 -84.07
C THR A 185 -36.85 -35.72 -84.81
N GLN A 186 -37.10 -34.83 -85.78
CA GLN A 186 -38.30 -34.88 -86.60
C GLN A 186 -38.38 -36.16 -87.43
N GLN A 187 -37.28 -36.61 -88.03
CA GLN A 187 -37.24 -37.87 -88.77
C GLN A 187 -37.52 -39.09 -87.88
N GLU A 188 -36.99 -39.09 -86.65
CA GLU A 188 -37.29 -40.13 -85.66
C GLU A 188 -38.76 -40.12 -85.24
N GLU A 189 -39.36 -38.94 -85.05
CA GLU A 189 -40.78 -38.77 -84.74
C GLU A 189 -41.68 -39.24 -85.88
N GLU A 190 -41.40 -38.85 -87.13
CA GLU A 190 -42.14 -39.35 -88.30
C GLU A 190 -42.04 -40.87 -88.45
N ARG A 191 -40.87 -41.46 -88.15
CA ARG A 191 -40.70 -42.92 -88.20
C ARG A 191 -41.55 -43.60 -87.14
N ARG A 192 -41.58 -43.06 -85.92
CA ARG A 192 -42.44 -43.56 -84.83
C ARG A 192 -43.92 -43.44 -85.20
N GLN A 193 -44.35 -42.31 -85.75
CA GLN A 193 -45.73 -42.12 -86.21
C GLN A 193 -46.11 -43.15 -87.28
N ARG A 194 -45.24 -43.39 -88.28
CA ARG A 194 -45.50 -44.44 -89.29
C ARG A 194 -45.51 -45.85 -88.70
N GLU A 195 -44.70 -46.12 -87.67
CA GLU A 195 -44.73 -47.40 -86.95
C GLU A 195 -46.04 -47.55 -86.16
N GLU A 196 -46.49 -46.48 -85.49
CA GLU A 196 -47.78 -46.42 -84.77
C GLU A 196 -48.97 -46.57 -85.73
N ASP A 197 -48.99 -45.87 -86.86
CA ASP A 197 -50.05 -45.93 -87.87
C ASP A 197 -50.18 -47.36 -88.45
N ARG A 198 -49.05 -48.01 -88.80
CA ARG A 198 -49.05 -49.41 -89.25
C ARG A 198 -49.59 -50.35 -88.18
N TRP A 199 -49.19 -50.15 -86.93
CA TRP A 199 -49.69 -50.96 -85.82
C TRP A 199 -51.20 -50.76 -85.61
N ILE A 200 -51.71 -49.54 -85.77
CA ILE A 200 -53.14 -49.23 -85.71
C ILE A 200 -53.89 -49.92 -86.86
N GLU A 201 -53.36 -49.89 -88.09
CA GLU A 201 -53.93 -50.59 -89.25
C GLU A 201 -54.03 -52.11 -88.99
N GLU A 202 -52.95 -52.75 -88.53
CA GLU A 202 -52.94 -54.17 -88.17
C GLU A 202 -53.99 -54.50 -87.08
N LEU A 203 -54.12 -53.63 -86.08
CA LEU A 203 -55.11 -53.80 -85.01
C LEU A 203 -56.55 -53.69 -85.52
N LEU A 204 -56.81 -52.76 -86.45
CA LEU A 204 -58.10 -52.55 -87.08
C LEU A 204 -58.47 -53.71 -88.02
N GLU A 205 -57.52 -54.25 -88.78
CA GLU A 205 -57.73 -55.45 -89.60
C GLU A 205 -58.08 -56.67 -88.74
N TYR A 206 -57.41 -56.82 -87.59
CA TYR A 206 -57.73 -57.89 -86.63
C TYR A 206 -59.12 -57.71 -86.00
N ASP A 207 -59.52 -56.47 -85.68
CA ASP A 207 -60.86 -56.16 -85.18
C ASP A 207 -61.95 -56.42 -86.25
N GLN A 208 -61.67 -56.16 -87.52
CA GLN A 208 -62.57 -56.53 -88.63
C GLN A 208 -62.68 -58.05 -88.80
N HIS A 209 -61.56 -58.78 -88.75
CA HIS A 209 -61.54 -60.25 -88.87
C HIS A 209 -62.20 -60.98 -87.71
N THR A 210 -62.27 -60.36 -86.52
CA THR A 210 -62.99 -60.90 -85.36
C THR A 210 -64.48 -60.58 -85.38
N ARG A 211 -64.90 -59.53 -86.10
CA ARG A 211 -66.31 -59.18 -86.32
C ARG A 211 -66.98 -59.96 -87.46
N ASP A 212 -66.20 -60.49 -88.41
CA ASP A 212 -66.67 -61.31 -89.54
C ASP A 212 -66.73 -62.83 -89.24
N LYS A 213 -66.61 -63.23 -87.97
CA LYS A 213 -66.91 -64.58 -87.44
C LYS A 213 -68.13 -64.54 -86.52
#